data_AF-A0A7X7MBJ1-F1
#
_entry.id   AF-A0A7X7MBJ1-F1
#
_cell.length_a   1.000
_cell.length_b   1.000
_cell.length_c   1.000
_cell.angle_alpha   90.00
_cell.angle_beta   90.00
_cell.angle_gamma   90.00
#
_symmetry.space_group_name_H-M   'P 1'
#
loop_
_entity.id
_entity.type
_entity.pdbx_description
1 polymer ?
#
loop_
_entity_poly.entity_id
_entity_poly.type
_entity_poly.pdbx_seq_one_letter_code
_entity_poly.pdbx_strand_id
1 'polypeptide(L)'
;MRPLSLWFSWLTLAVFTAFFVIKGNREFLLYAATLAILILLVQGSDRRLRYPAGVLWCFWLWLIMHMCGGFVHLNGVRLYDIRLLPLVGEPYQILRYDQFVHAFCYFTIGGILKTIVAAQAAPGASRRGLALLTLLAALGVGAVNEIIEFTAVAWFRSDGVGDYFNNALDNVFNAAGALAALAWRIPHRQSAA
;
A
#
# COMPACT_ATOMS: atom_id res chain seq x y z
N MET A 1 2.09 -24.60 3.37
CA MET A 1 1.22 -23.87 4.33
C MET A 1 0.97 -22.48 3.78
N ARG A 2 -0.25 -21.94 3.86
CA ARG A 2 -0.48 -20.53 3.54
C ARG A 2 0.07 -19.66 4.66
N PRO A 3 0.65 -18.49 4.37
CA PRO A 3 1.21 -17.65 5.43
C PRO A 3 0.07 -17.17 6.35
N LEU A 4 0.35 -17.19 7.66
CA LEU A 4 -0.56 -16.65 8.68
C LEU A 4 -0.73 -15.12 8.56
N SER A 5 0.08 -14.46 7.72
CA SER A 5 0.12 -13.00 7.59
C SER A 5 -1.23 -12.38 7.22
N LEU A 6 -2.07 -13.03 6.40
CA LEU A 6 -3.40 -12.51 6.09
C LEU A 6 -4.36 -12.55 7.29
N TRP A 7 -4.25 -13.55 8.16
CA TRP A 7 -5.00 -13.57 9.42
C TRP A 7 -4.48 -12.52 10.39
N PHE A 8 -3.17 -12.30 10.42
CA PHE A 8 -2.59 -11.19 11.16
C PHE A 8 -3.01 -9.83 10.60
N SER A 9 -3.20 -9.68 9.29
CA SER A 9 -3.78 -8.46 8.70
C SER A 9 -5.18 -8.17 9.24
N TRP A 10 -6.06 -9.18 9.30
CA TRP A 10 -7.38 -9.03 9.91
C TRP A 10 -7.31 -8.68 11.39
N LEU A 11 -6.44 -9.35 12.15
CA LEU A 11 -6.26 -9.06 13.57
C LEU A 11 -5.77 -7.63 13.79
N THR A 12 -4.74 -7.19 13.05
CA THR A 12 -4.23 -5.82 13.10
C THR A 12 -5.33 -4.82 12.79
N LEU A 13 -6.07 -5.03 11.69
CA LEU A 13 -7.16 -4.12 11.30
C LEU A 13 -8.26 -4.08 12.36
N ALA A 14 -8.66 -5.22 12.92
CA ALA A 14 -9.70 -5.29 13.96
C ALA A 14 -9.29 -4.53 15.23
N VAL A 15 -8.04 -4.68 15.67
CA VAL A 15 -7.51 -3.98 16.85
C VAL A 15 -7.53 -2.46 16.63
N PHE A 16 -6.98 -1.96 15.52
CA PHE A 16 -6.97 -0.53 15.23
C PHE A 16 -8.38 0.03 15.02
N THR A 17 -9.26 -0.71 14.33
CA THR A 17 -10.66 -0.31 14.14
C THR A 17 -11.38 -0.14 15.48
N ALA A 18 -11.20 -1.07 16.43
CA ALA A 18 -11.78 -0.95 17.76
C ALA A 18 -11.29 0.32 18.48
N PHE A 19 -9.99 0.64 18.39
CA PHE A 19 -9.45 1.89 18.93
C PHE A 19 -10.06 3.14 18.27
N PHE A 20 -10.22 3.15 16.94
CA PHE A 20 -10.80 4.30 16.23
C PHE A 20 -12.28 4.50 16.57
N VAL A 21 -13.04 3.42 16.75
CA VAL A 21 -14.43 3.48 17.23
C VAL A 21 -14.48 4.08 18.64
N ILE A 22 -13.64 3.60 19.57
CA ILE A 22 -13.58 4.12 20.95
C ILE A 22 -13.19 5.60 20.98
N LYS A 23 -12.29 6.03 20.10
CA LYS A 23 -11.83 7.43 19.98
C LYS A 23 -12.76 8.31 19.14
N GLY A 24 -13.80 7.76 18.51
CA GLY A 24 -14.70 8.49 17.63
C GLY A 24 -14.04 9.03 16.35
N ASN A 25 -12.93 8.44 15.92
CA ASN A 25 -12.15 8.92 14.78
C ASN A 25 -12.75 8.43 13.45
N ARG A 26 -13.68 9.20 12.87
CA ARG A 26 -14.43 8.83 11.66
C ARG A 26 -13.58 8.76 10.40
N GLU A 27 -12.58 9.63 10.28
CA GLU A 27 -11.62 9.61 9.18
C GLU A 27 -10.92 8.25 9.10
N PHE A 28 -10.38 7.77 10.22
CA PHE A 28 -9.68 6.49 10.24
C PHE A 28 -10.60 5.28 10.08
N LEU A 29 -11.91 5.43 10.31
CA LEU A 29 -12.90 4.40 9.96
C LEU A 29 -13.09 4.29 8.44
N LEU A 30 -12.99 5.39 7.68
CA LEU A 30 -12.98 5.34 6.22
C LEU A 30 -11.78 4.53 5.73
N TYR A 31 -10.57 4.82 6.24
CA TYR A 31 -9.37 4.06 5.90
C TYR A 31 -9.48 2.59 6.30
N ALA A 32 -10.01 2.29 7.49
CA ALA A 32 -10.23 0.92 7.93
C ALA A 32 -11.18 0.14 7.00
N ALA A 33 -12.23 0.78 6.50
CA ALA A 33 -13.15 0.17 5.53
C ALA A 33 -12.46 -0.12 4.19
N THR A 34 -11.68 0.83 3.67
CA THR A 34 -10.86 0.64 2.47
C THR A 34 -9.90 -0.54 2.62
N LEU A 35 -9.21 -0.63 3.76
CA LEU A 35 -8.26 -1.71 4.03
C LEU A 35 -8.95 -3.06 4.18
N ALA A 36 -10.14 -3.11 4.78
CA ALA A 36 -10.94 -4.34 4.85
C ALA A 36 -11.23 -4.86 3.43
N ILE A 37 -11.64 -3.98 2.51
CA ILE A 37 -11.86 -4.32 1.10
C ILE A 37 -10.57 -4.84 0.47
N LEU A 38 -9.44 -4.16 0.68
CA LEU A 38 -8.16 -4.58 0.12
C LEU A 38 -7.71 -5.96 0.66
N ILE A 39 -7.84 -6.21 1.97
CA ILE A 39 -7.53 -7.52 2.58
C ILE A 39 -8.43 -8.60 1.98
N LEU A 40 -9.74 -8.34 1.82
CA LEU A 40 -10.68 -9.27 1.19
C LEU A 40 -10.29 -9.61 -0.24
N LEU A 41 -9.92 -8.60 -1.04
CA LEU A 41 -9.48 -8.78 -2.42
C LEU A 41 -8.23 -9.66 -2.48
N VAL A 42 -7.20 -9.34 -1.68
CA VAL A 42 -5.94 -10.10 -1.65
C VAL A 42 -6.18 -11.53 -1.15
N GLN A 43 -6.93 -11.72 -0.06
CA GLN A 43 -7.20 -13.05 0.49
C GLN A 43 -8.07 -13.91 -0.45
N GLY A 44 -9.07 -13.28 -1.10
CA GLY A 44 -9.93 -13.93 -2.07
C GLY A 44 -9.17 -14.40 -3.30
N SER A 45 -8.35 -13.51 -3.88
CA SER A 45 -7.58 -13.81 -5.08
C SER A 45 -6.38 -14.74 -4.80
N ASP A 46 -5.79 -14.71 -3.60
CA ASP A 46 -4.72 -15.62 -3.19
C ASP A 46 -5.11 -17.10 -3.36
N ARG A 47 -6.41 -17.42 -3.21
CA ARG A 47 -6.88 -18.80 -3.42
C ARG A 47 -6.58 -19.35 -4.82
N ARG A 48 -6.55 -18.48 -5.83
CA ARG A 48 -6.27 -18.83 -7.22
C ARG A 48 -4.84 -18.44 -7.62
N LEU A 49 -4.38 -17.28 -7.18
CA LEU A 49 -3.12 -16.66 -7.60
C LEU A 49 -1.92 -17.05 -6.74
N ARG A 50 -2.12 -17.59 -5.53
CA ARG A 50 -1.08 -18.12 -4.64
C ARG A 50 0.11 -17.16 -4.56
N TYR A 51 -0.13 -15.98 -4.00
CA TYR A 51 0.88 -14.94 -3.93
C TYR A 51 2.14 -15.43 -3.20
N PRO A 52 3.34 -14.96 -3.57
CA PRO A 52 4.56 -15.29 -2.84
C PRO A 52 4.42 -14.92 -1.37
N ALA A 53 4.80 -15.83 -0.47
CA ALA A 53 4.63 -15.62 0.97
C ALA A 53 5.30 -14.32 1.47
N GLY A 54 6.46 -13.96 0.92
CA GLY A 54 7.14 -12.71 1.25
C GLY A 54 6.31 -11.46 0.92
N VAL A 55 5.58 -11.45 -0.21
CA VAL A 55 4.69 -10.33 -0.57
C VAL A 55 3.54 -10.20 0.42
N LEU A 56 2.98 -11.34 0.88
CA LEU A 56 1.91 -11.33 1.88
C LEU A 56 2.40 -10.92 3.28
N TRP A 57 3.67 -11.14 3.60
CA TRP A 57 4.29 -10.59 4.82
C TRP A 57 4.56 -9.10 4.70
N CYS A 58 5.05 -8.62 3.56
CA CYS A 58 5.18 -7.20 3.28
C CYS A 58 3.81 -6.50 3.37
N PHE A 59 2.75 -7.11 2.87
CA PHE A 59 1.38 -6.59 2.98
C PHE A 59 0.92 -6.41 4.43
N TRP A 60 1.17 -7.40 5.28
CA TRP A 60 0.87 -7.26 6.70
C TRP A 60 1.73 -6.20 7.40
N LEU A 61 3.05 -6.16 7.12
CA LEU A 61 3.94 -5.17 7.70
C LEU A 61 3.56 -3.75 7.28
N TRP A 62 3.21 -3.56 6.00
CA TRP A 62 2.69 -2.30 5.48
C TRP A 62 1.43 -1.88 6.23
N LEU A 63 0.49 -2.79 6.46
CA LEU A 63 -0.74 -2.48 7.21
C LEU A 63 -0.42 -1.95 8.61
N ILE A 64 0.54 -2.55 9.31
CA ILE A 64 0.99 -2.04 10.62
C ILE A 64 1.57 -0.64 10.48
N MET A 65 2.47 -0.44 9.52
CA MET A 65 3.12 0.86 9.29
C MET A 65 2.08 1.95 8.98
N HIS A 66 1.11 1.65 8.12
CA HIS A 66 0.05 2.57 7.73
C HIS A 66 -0.89 2.92 8.91
N MET A 67 -1.34 1.91 9.67
CA MET A 67 -2.16 2.14 10.87
C MET A 67 -1.40 2.95 11.93
N CYS A 68 -0.13 2.65 12.15
CA CYS A 68 0.71 3.41 13.07
C CYS A 68 0.98 4.83 12.58
N GLY A 69 1.21 5.02 11.27
CA GLY A 69 1.55 6.32 10.67
C GLY A 69 0.54 7.41 11.01
N GLY A 70 -0.74 7.07 10.91
CA GLY A 70 -1.81 8.03 11.18
C GLY A 70 -2.25 8.11 12.64
N PHE A 71 -2.02 7.05 13.43
CA PHE A 71 -2.46 6.97 14.82
C PHE A 71 -1.41 7.42 15.84
N VAL A 72 -0.15 7.01 15.65
CA VAL A 72 0.93 7.22 16.61
C VAL A 72 1.42 8.66 16.51
N HIS A 73 1.61 9.29 17.67
CA HIS A 73 2.19 10.62 17.77
C HIS A 73 3.47 10.55 18.61
N LEU A 74 4.57 11.10 18.09
CA LEU A 74 5.84 11.23 18.82
C LEU A 74 6.06 12.72 19.12
N ASN A 75 6.18 13.06 20.41
CA ASN A 75 6.32 14.46 20.85
C ASN A 75 5.23 15.40 20.30
N GLY A 76 4.00 14.90 20.17
CA GLY A 76 2.86 15.64 19.61
C GLY A 76 2.81 15.71 18.08
N VAL A 77 3.80 15.18 17.37
CA VAL A 77 3.83 15.11 15.90
C VAL A 77 3.31 13.76 15.45
N ARG A 78 2.32 13.74 14.57
CA ARG A 78 1.80 12.52 13.95
C ARG A 78 2.92 11.81 13.19
N LEU A 79 3.00 10.50 13.30
CA LEU A 79 4.12 9.72 12.75
C LEU A 79 4.31 9.96 11.25
N TYR A 80 3.22 10.11 10.49
CA TYR A 80 3.28 10.46 9.07
C TYR A 80 4.00 11.78 8.76
N ASP A 81 3.92 12.75 9.65
CA ASP A 81 4.52 14.07 9.45
C ASP A 81 6.00 14.13 9.88
N ILE A 82 6.53 13.03 10.44
CA ILE A 82 7.93 12.95 10.86
C ILE A 82 8.82 12.83 9.63
N ARG A 83 9.77 13.77 9.50
CA ARG A 83 10.86 13.69 8.53
C ARG A 83 11.87 12.64 8.96
N LEU A 84 12.07 11.63 8.12
CA LEU A 84 13.08 10.60 8.34
C LEU A 84 14.47 11.11 7.98
N LEU A 85 14.57 11.81 6.84
CA LEU A 85 15.80 12.44 6.39
C LEU A 85 15.45 13.78 5.73
N PRO A 86 16.01 14.92 6.17
CA PRO A 86 15.68 16.22 5.60
C PRO A 86 16.41 16.45 4.27
N LEU A 87 15.97 15.76 3.21
CA LEU A 87 16.56 15.90 1.88
C LEU A 87 16.23 17.27 1.26
N VAL A 88 14.97 17.70 1.38
CA VAL A 88 14.49 19.02 0.93
C VAL A 88 13.47 19.53 1.94
N GLY A 89 13.59 20.81 2.33
CA GLY A 89 12.66 21.47 3.25
C GLY A 89 11.37 21.95 2.59
N GLU A 90 10.72 22.94 3.20
CA GLU A 90 9.51 23.58 2.66
C GLU A 90 9.73 24.07 1.22
N PRO A 91 8.73 23.95 0.32
CA PRO A 91 7.38 23.39 0.52
C PRO A 91 7.29 21.87 0.35
N TYR A 92 8.40 21.19 0.02
CA TYR A 92 8.37 19.81 -0.47
C TYR A 92 8.52 18.77 0.65
N GLN A 93 9.26 19.06 1.72
CA GLN A 93 9.43 18.16 2.87
C GLN A 93 9.74 16.72 2.46
N ILE A 94 10.76 16.53 1.63
CA ILE A 94 11.05 15.22 1.02
C ILE A 94 11.62 14.25 2.07
N LEU A 95 11.12 13.02 2.02
CA LEU A 95 11.37 11.85 2.87
C LEU A 95 10.77 11.92 4.28
N ARG A 96 9.47 12.23 4.34
CA ARG A 96 8.61 11.93 5.50
C ARG A 96 8.37 10.44 5.66
N TYR A 97 7.94 10.02 6.85
CA TYR A 97 7.50 8.66 7.11
C TYR A 97 6.40 8.24 6.13
N ASP A 98 5.51 9.16 5.78
CA ASP A 98 4.45 8.97 4.78
C ASP A 98 4.96 8.43 3.45
N GLN A 99 5.87 9.18 2.83
CA GLN A 99 6.50 8.83 1.56
C GLN A 99 7.26 7.48 1.62
N PHE A 100 7.86 7.16 2.77
CA PHE A 100 8.47 5.85 2.99
C PHE A 100 7.42 4.73 3.03
N VAL A 101 6.31 4.93 3.74
CA VAL A 101 5.20 3.98 3.78
C VAL A 101 4.58 3.81 2.39
N HIS A 102 4.46 4.88 1.61
CA HIS A 102 4.03 4.83 0.21
C HIS A 102 4.97 3.96 -0.63
N ALA A 103 6.27 4.24 -0.64
CA ALA A 103 7.23 3.38 -1.37
C ALA A 103 7.15 1.91 -0.94
N PHE A 104 7.00 1.64 0.36
CA PHE A 104 6.85 0.27 0.86
C PHE A 104 5.51 -0.38 0.46
N CYS A 105 4.42 0.39 0.46
CA CYS A 105 3.10 -0.01 -0.02
C CYS A 105 3.18 -0.46 -1.47
N TYR A 106 3.71 0.40 -2.35
CA TYR A 106 3.71 0.14 -3.78
C TYR A 106 4.77 -0.86 -4.22
N PHE A 107 5.81 -1.07 -3.41
CA PHE A 107 6.64 -2.26 -3.52
C PHE A 107 5.83 -3.54 -3.30
N THR A 108 4.99 -3.56 -2.27
CA THR A 108 4.11 -4.70 -1.96
C THR A 108 3.03 -4.89 -3.02
N ILE A 109 2.26 -3.85 -3.32
CA ILE A 109 1.21 -3.85 -4.35
C ILE A 109 1.78 -4.22 -5.71
N GLY A 110 2.96 -3.69 -6.06
CA GLY A 110 3.68 -4.08 -7.27
C GLY A 110 3.98 -5.58 -7.31
N GLY A 111 4.39 -6.20 -6.20
CA GLY A 111 4.60 -7.65 -6.10
C GLY A 111 3.31 -8.47 -6.29
N ILE A 112 2.20 -8.00 -5.72
CA ILE A 112 0.86 -8.58 -5.89
C ILE A 112 0.42 -8.49 -7.35
N LEU A 113 0.50 -7.29 -7.94
CA LEU A 113 0.10 -7.02 -9.32
C LEU A 113 0.99 -7.74 -10.33
N LYS A 114 2.29 -7.86 -10.07
CA LYS A 114 3.19 -8.64 -10.91
C LYS A 114 2.75 -10.10 -10.96
N THR A 115 2.30 -10.65 -9.82
CA THR A 115 1.78 -12.03 -9.74
C THR A 115 0.46 -12.16 -10.49
N ILE A 116 -0.43 -11.16 -10.40
CA ILE A 116 -1.66 -11.08 -11.20
C ILE A 116 -1.27 -11.08 -12.68
N VAL A 117 -0.62 -10.02 -13.16
CA VAL A 117 -0.24 -9.80 -14.57
C VAL A 117 0.48 -11.02 -15.17
N ALA A 118 1.44 -11.61 -14.46
CA ALA A 118 2.15 -12.80 -14.93
C ALA A 118 1.23 -14.02 -15.08
N ALA A 119 0.22 -14.19 -14.22
CA ALA A 119 -0.73 -15.28 -14.29
C ALA A 119 -1.78 -15.12 -15.41
N GLN A 120 -1.92 -13.92 -16.00
CA GLN A 120 -2.78 -13.68 -17.17
C GLN A 120 -1.96 -13.50 -18.47
N ALA A 121 -0.64 -13.58 -18.40
CA ALA A 121 0.21 -13.41 -19.56
C ALA A 121 0.06 -14.56 -20.57
N ALA A 122 -0.11 -14.23 -21.85
CA ALA A 122 -0.07 -15.22 -22.92
C ALA A 122 1.32 -15.88 -23.03
N PRO A 123 1.40 -17.13 -23.54
CA PRO A 123 2.69 -17.76 -23.84
C PRO A 123 3.55 -16.87 -24.74
N GLY A 124 4.82 -16.66 -24.36
CA GLY A 124 5.75 -15.81 -25.11
C GLY A 124 5.60 -14.30 -24.90
N ALA A 125 4.73 -13.85 -23.99
CA ALA A 125 4.58 -12.43 -23.69
C ALA A 125 5.92 -11.75 -23.30
N SER A 126 6.13 -10.54 -23.84
CA SER A 126 7.35 -9.77 -23.59
C SER A 126 7.52 -9.44 -22.11
N ARG A 127 8.67 -9.82 -21.54
CA ARG A 127 9.02 -9.48 -20.15
C ARG A 127 8.97 -7.97 -19.87
N ARG A 128 9.39 -7.15 -20.85
CA ARG A 128 9.34 -5.69 -20.74
C ARG A 128 7.90 -5.18 -20.75
N GLY A 129 7.04 -5.76 -21.59
CA GLY A 129 5.63 -5.43 -21.64
C GLY A 129 4.90 -5.74 -20.33
N LEU A 130 5.13 -6.93 -19.76
CA LEU A 130 4.55 -7.31 -18.46
C LEU A 130 5.06 -6.42 -17.32
N ALA A 131 6.33 -6.01 -17.36
CA ALA A 131 6.89 -5.08 -16.39
C ALA A 131 6.24 -3.69 -16.48
N LEU A 132 6.07 -3.16 -17.70
CA LEU A 132 5.38 -1.89 -17.93
C LEU A 132 3.92 -1.95 -17.45
N LEU A 133 3.18 -3.01 -17.80
CA LEU A 133 1.80 -3.19 -17.36
C LEU A 133 1.69 -3.30 -15.84
N THR A 134 2.62 -4.00 -15.19
CA THR A 134 2.68 -4.07 -13.73
C THR A 134 2.90 -2.70 -13.11
N LEU A 135 3.83 -1.91 -13.65
CA LEU A 135 4.13 -0.56 -13.18
C LEU A 135 2.91 0.35 -13.33
N LEU A 136 2.29 0.39 -14.51
CA LEU A 136 1.11 1.20 -14.77
C LEU A 136 -0.08 0.79 -13.89
N ALA A 137 -0.28 -0.51 -13.67
CA ALA A 137 -1.32 -1.00 -12.77
C ALA A 137 -1.05 -0.56 -11.32
N ALA A 138 0.20 -0.63 -10.85
CA ALA A 138 0.56 -0.21 -9.50
C ALA A 138 0.35 1.30 -9.30
N LEU A 139 0.73 2.12 -10.29
CA LEU A 139 0.44 3.55 -10.30
C LEU A 139 -1.05 3.86 -10.38
N GLY A 140 -1.84 3.05 -11.09
CA GLY A 140 -3.30 3.17 -11.12
C GLY A 140 -3.94 2.89 -9.75
N VAL A 141 -3.47 1.87 -9.03
CA VAL A 141 -3.86 1.65 -7.62
C VAL A 141 -3.40 2.84 -6.76
N GLY A 142 -2.23 3.41 -7.07
CA GLY A 142 -1.71 4.69 -6.60
C GLY A 142 -2.76 5.78 -6.62
N ALA A 143 -3.20 6.12 -7.82
CA ALA A 143 -4.21 7.15 -8.03
C ALA A 143 -5.53 6.87 -7.28
N VAL A 144 -5.93 5.61 -7.15
CA VAL A 144 -7.12 5.25 -6.36
C VAL A 144 -6.92 5.53 -4.87
N ASN A 145 -5.74 5.29 -4.31
CA ASN A 145 -5.41 5.66 -2.94
C ASN A 145 -5.55 7.18 -2.73
N GLU A 146 -4.99 7.97 -3.64
CA GLU A 146 -5.06 9.44 -3.58
C GLU A 146 -6.51 9.96 -3.69
N ILE A 147 -7.37 9.28 -4.47
CA ILE A 147 -8.81 9.60 -4.53
C ILE A 147 -9.48 9.34 -3.17
N ILE A 148 -9.08 8.28 -2.45
CA ILE A 148 -9.61 7.97 -1.11
C ILE A 148 -9.14 9.02 -0.10
N GLU A 149 -7.89 9.44 -0.17
CA GLU A 149 -7.37 10.52 0.69
C GLU A 149 -8.03 11.86 0.40
N PHE A 150 -8.20 12.21 -0.87
CA PHE A 150 -8.97 13.39 -1.26
C PHE A 150 -10.41 13.33 -0.74
N THR A 151 -11.02 12.14 -0.74
CA THR A 151 -12.35 11.93 -0.17
C THR A 151 -12.37 12.18 1.35
N ALA A 152 -11.31 11.76 2.06
CA ALA A 152 -11.16 12.05 3.48
C ALA A 152 -11.06 13.56 3.75
N VAL A 153 -10.25 14.28 2.97
CA VAL A 153 -10.17 15.75 3.02
C VAL A 153 -11.54 16.39 2.75
N ALA A 154 -12.24 15.95 1.72
CA ALA A 154 -13.53 16.53 1.32
C ALA A 154 -14.64 16.33 2.37
N TRP A 155 -14.67 15.19 3.07
CA TRP A 155 -15.71 14.90 4.05
C TRP A 155 -15.35 15.25 5.49
N PHE A 156 -14.08 15.12 5.86
CA PHE A 156 -13.63 15.24 7.26
C PHE A 156 -12.70 16.42 7.51
N ARG A 157 -12.29 17.17 6.46
CA ARG A 157 -11.30 18.25 6.55
C ARG A 157 -9.97 17.76 7.16
N SER A 158 -9.56 16.56 6.73
CA SER A 158 -8.33 15.92 7.16
C SER A 158 -7.11 16.80 6.88
N ASP A 159 -6.20 16.87 7.85
CA ASP A 159 -4.97 17.65 7.75
C ASP A 159 -3.77 16.78 7.34
N GLY A 160 -2.84 17.37 6.58
CA GLY A 160 -1.53 16.79 6.22
C GLY A 160 -1.55 15.64 5.21
N VAL A 161 -2.70 15.39 4.58
CA VAL A 161 -2.87 14.49 3.42
C VAL A 161 -3.68 15.16 2.32
N GLY A 162 -3.51 14.74 1.06
CA GLY A 162 -4.38 15.09 -0.07
C GLY A 162 -4.20 16.49 -0.68
N ASP A 163 -3.25 17.30 -0.20
CA ASP A 163 -2.86 18.53 -0.90
C ASP A 163 -2.04 18.23 -2.17
N TYR A 164 -1.78 19.24 -3.00
CA TYR A 164 -1.06 19.05 -4.26
C TYR A 164 0.35 18.49 -4.07
N PHE A 165 1.13 19.01 -3.12
CA PHE A 165 2.52 18.61 -2.93
C PHE A 165 2.62 17.22 -2.31
N ASN A 166 1.78 16.91 -1.33
CA ASN A 166 1.67 15.58 -0.74
C ASN A 166 1.30 14.54 -1.80
N ASN A 167 0.15 14.68 -2.47
CA ASN A 167 -0.29 13.76 -3.51
C ASN A 167 0.74 13.60 -4.65
N ALA A 168 1.40 14.68 -5.08
CA ALA A 168 2.43 14.60 -6.11
C ALA A 168 3.65 13.80 -5.64
N LEU A 169 4.11 14.04 -4.40
CA LEU A 169 5.24 13.31 -3.82
C LEU A 169 4.87 11.85 -3.56
N ASP A 170 3.67 11.57 -3.06
CA ASP A 170 3.21 10.22 -2.82
C ASP A 170 3.20 9.43 -4.13
N ASN A 171 2.70 10.00 -5.23
CA ASN A 171 2.82 9.37 -6.54
C ASN A 171 4.27 9.10 -6.99
N VAL A 172 5.24 9.96 -6.64
CA VAL A 172 6.66 9.72 -6.90
C VAL A 172 7.18 8.52 -6.10
N PHE A 173 6.83 8.44 -4.81
CA PHE A 173 7.25 7.32 -3.96
C PHE A 173 6.49 6.02 -4.29
N ASN A 174 5.24 6.11 -4.73
CA ASN A 174 4.45 5.01 -5.29
C ASN A 174 5.19 4.43 -6.50
N ALA A 175 5.66 5.29 -7.41
CA ALA A 175 6.45 4.89 -8.57
C ALA A 175 7.77 4.22 -8.17
N ALA A 176 8.50 4.78 -7.21
CA ALA A 176 9.75 4.22 -6.72
C ALA A 176 9.55 2.81 -6.12
N GLY A 177 8.52 2.63 -5.30
CA GLY A 177 8.13 1.33 -4.75
C GLY A 177 7.77 0.32 -5.84
N ALA A 178 6.89 0.71 -6.77
CA ALA A 178 6.45 -0.14 -7.86
C ALA A 178 7.61 -0.57 -8.78
N LEU A 179 8.56 0.32 -9.06
CA LEU A 179 9.77 0.00 -9.81
C LEU A 179 10.64 -1.03 -9.07
N ALA A 180 10.83 -0.86 -7.76
CA ALA A 180 11.56 -1.83 -6.94
C ALA A 180 10.89 -3.21 -6.94
N ALA A 181 9.55 -3.27 -6.98
CA ALA A 181 8.80 -4.51 -7.03
C ALA A 181 9.08 -5.33 -8.31
N LEU A 182 9.50 -4.69 -9.41
CA LEU A 182 9.86 -5.38 -10.64
C LEU A 182 11.06 -6.31 -10.46
N ALA A 183 11.92 -6.07 -9.49
CA ALA A 183 13.03 -6.97 -9.14
C ALA A 183 12.56 -8.24 -8.40
N TRP A 184 11.34 -8.24 -7.84
CA TRP A 184 10.82 -9.37 -7.05
C TRP A 184 10.63 -10.62 -7.91
N ARG A 185 11.21 -11.74 -7.50
CA ARG A 185 11.09 -13.01 -8.24
C ARG A 185 9.76 -13.69 -7.92
N ILE A 186 8.96 -13.97 -8.95
CA ILE A 186 7.76 -14.79 -8.82
C ILE A 186 8.18 -16.24 -9.06
N PRO A 187 7.91 -17.17 -8.13
CA PRO A 187 8.16 -18.59 -8.36
C PRO A 187 7.43 -19.05 -9.63
N HIS A 188 8.15 -19.69 -10.55
CA HIS A 188 7.54 -20.24 -11.75
C HIS A 188 6.44 -21.24 -11.35
N ARG A 189 5.22 -20.99 -11.81
CA ARG A 189 4.19 -22.02 -11.84
C ARG A 189 4.60 -22.99 -12.95
N GLN A 190 4.92 -24.22 -12.60
CA GLN A 190 4.85 -25.31 -13.57
C GLN A 190 3.40 -25.31 -14.05
N SER A 191 3.19 -25.03 -15.34
CA SER A 191 1.91 -25.24 -15.98
C SER A 191 1.52 -26.68 -15.71
N ALA A 192 0.45 -26.89 -14.95
CA ALA A 192 -0.21 -28.19 -14.94
C ALA A 192 -0.71 -28.38 -16.38
N ALA A 193 0.00 -29.22 -17.12
CA ALA A 193 -0.45 -29.74 -18.40
C ALA A 193 -1.69 -30.62 -18.17
#